data_AF-A0A7Z0DZC0-F1
#
_entry.id   AF-A0A7Z0DZC0-F1
#
_cell.length_a   1.000
_cell.length_b   1.000
_cell.length_c   1.000
_cell.angle_alpha   90.00
_cell.angle_beta   90.00
_cell.angle_gamma   90.00
#
_symmetry.space_group_name_H-M   'P 1'
#
loop_
_entity.id
_entity.type
_entity.pdbx_description
1 polymer ?
#
loop_
_entity_poly.entity_id
_entity_poly.type
_entity_poly.pdbx_seq_one_letter_code
_entity_poly.pdbx_strand_id
1 'polypeptide(L)'
;MGHEESRLAGNTAATSGYSGRPLASKLGLGRGQAAALLGVPDTIGDIHGFDGFASVALALPETPRRAFDYVHLFSTERAALEAVAVKLFGVLKPDGMLWISWPKKSSRVPTDVTEDVLREILLPTGLVDVKVCAVDEIWSGLKFVIRKELRGAL
;
A
#
# COMPACT_ATOMS: atom_id res chain seq x y z
N MET A 1 -37.73 7.29 50.15
CA MET A 1 -36.38 7.83 49.86
C MET A 1 -35.47 6.62 49.79
N GLY A 2 -35.13 6.04 48.65
CA GLY A 2 -35.00 6.57 47.31
C GLY A 2 -33.63 6.09 46.83
N HIS A 3 -33.65 5.04 45.98
CA HIS A 3 -32.59 4.58 45.07
C HIS A 3 -31.29 4.06 45.70
N GLU A 4 -30.58 3.08 45.15
CA GLU A 4 -30.78 2.05 44.12
C GLU A 4 -29.43 1.33 44.07
N GLU A 5 -29.45 0.01 43.88
CA GLU A 5 -28.25 -0.78 43.65
C GLU A 5 -27.51 -0.28 42.39
N SER A 6 -26.17 -0.21 42.44
CA SER A 6 -25.35 -0.07 41.23
C SER A 6 -24.42 -1.27 41.10
N ARG A 7 -24.95 -2.34 40.49
CA ARG A 7 -24.17 -3.21 39.62
C ARG A 7 -24.35 -2.69 38.21
N LEU A 8 -23.28 -2.30 37.53
CA LEU A 8 -23.25 -2.31 36.07
C LEU A 8 -21.92 -2.86 35.57
N ALA A 9 -22.03 -4.06 35.03
CA ALA A 9 -21.12 -4.64 34.07
C ALA A 9 -21.07 -3.80 32.78
N GLY A 10 -19.92 -3.85 32.12
CA GLY A 10 -19.81 -3.71 30.67
C GLY A 10 -19.83 -2.29 30.14
N ASN A 11 -18.73 -1.88 29.51
CA ASN A 11 -18.87 -1.10 28.30
C ASN A 11 -17.91 -1.61 27.22
N THR A 12 -18.48 -2.49 26.41
CA THR A 12 -18.10 -2.84 25.05
C THR A 12 -17.84 -1.55 24.26
N ALA A 13 -16.58 -1.26 23.92
CA ALA A 13 -16.27 -0.25 22.92
C ALA A 13 -16.39 -0.88 21.52
N ALA A 14 -17.62 -0.82 21.02
CA ALA A 14 -18.03 -0.66 19.62
C ALA A 14 -17.26 -1.46 18.54
N THR A 15 -17.90 -2.55 18.10
CA THR A 15 -17.84 -3.03 16.73
C THR A 15 -18.33 -1.94 15.77
N SER A 16 -17.41 -1.23 15.10
CA SER A 16 -17.76 -0.43 13.94
C SER A 16 -17.93 -1.36 12.75
N GLY A 17 -19.19 -1.69 12.44
CA GLY A 17 -19.55 -2.30 11.17
C GLY A 17 -19.33 -1.33 10.03
N TYR A 18 -18.19 -1.43 9.36
CA TYR A 18 -18.10 -1.04 7.96
C TYR A 18 -18.08 -2.31 7.14
N SER A 19 -19.15 -2.55 6.39
CA SER A 19 -19.28 -3.58 5.34
C SER A 19 -18.37 -3.28 4.14
N GLY A 20 -17.10 -2.99 4.39
CA GLY A 20 -16.05 -2.87 3.39
C GLY A 20 -15.12 -4.06 3.50
N ARG A 21 -14.72 -4.64 2.37
CA ARG A 21 -13.63 -5.63 2.33
C ARG A 21 -12.46 -5.19 3.23
N PRO A 22 -11.84 -6.10 4.02
CA PRO A 22 -10.66 -5.78 4.82
C PRO A 22 -9.62 -5.02 3.98
N LEU A 23 -8.85 -4.11 4.59
CA LEU A 23 -7.86 -3.30 3.85
C LEU A 23 -6.94 -4.18 3.00
N ALA A 24 -6.48 -5.31 3.56
CA ALA A 24 -5.72 -6.34 2.83
C ALA A 24 -6.39 -6.76 1.50
N SER A 25 -7.70 -7.03 1.51
CA SER A 25 -8.47 -7.37 0.31
C SER A 25 -8.63 -6.20 -0.67
N LYS A 26 -8.70 -4.95 -0.18
CA LYS A 26 -8.71 -3.76 -1.06
C LYS A 26 -7.37 -3.58 -1.75
N LEU A 27 -6.27 -3.77 -1.02
CA LEU A 27 -4.90 -3.70 -1.51
C LEU A 27 -4.55 -4.88 -2.42
N GLY A 28 -5.31 -5.97 -2.38
CA GLY A 28 -5.06 -7.16 -3.20
C GLY A 28 -3.95 -8.03 -2.62
N LEU A 29 -3.76 -7.99 -1.30
CA LEU A 29 -2.90 -8.91 -0.59
C LEU A 29 -3.47 -10.32 -0.75
N GLY A 30 -2.63 -11.22 -1.25
CA GLY A 30 -2.98 -12.59 -1.58
C GLY A 30 -1.96 -13.56 -1.00
N ARG A 31 -2.43 -14.76 -0.66
CA ARG A 31 -1.55 -15.82 -0.15
C ARG A 31 -0.56 -16.24 -1.25
N GLY A 32 0.67 -16.53 -0.86
CA GLY A 32 1.72 -17.02 -1.76
C GLY A 32 2.44 -15.93 -2.57
N GLN A 33 2.08 -14.65 -2.42
CA GLN A 33 2.78 -13.55 -3.09
C GLN A 33 4.18 -13.34 -2.51
N ALA A 34 5.18 -13.14 -3.37
CA ALA A 34 6.44 -12.54 -2.99
C ALA A 34 6.26 -11.01 -2.91
N ALA A 35 6.42 -10.44 -1.72
CA ALA A 35 6.17 -9.04 -1.44
C ALA A 35 7.44 -8.25 -1.16
N ALA A 36 7.46 -6.99 -1.60
CA ALA A 36 8.37 -5.97 -1.09
C ALA A 36 7.58 -4.87 -0.37
N LEU A 37 7.84 -4.69 0.92
CA LEU A 37 7.19 -3.70 1.78
C LEU A 37 8.21 -2.63 2.13
N LEU A 38 8.10 -1.46 1.50
CA LEU A 38 9.10 -0.40 1.55
C LEU A 38 8.55 0.78 2.35
N GLY A 39 9.10 1.00 3.54
CA GLY A 39 8.69 2.11 4.42
C GLY A 39 7.27 1.99 4.97
N VAL A 40 6.67 0.80 4.96
CA VAL A 40 5.33 0.58 5.53
C VAL A 40 5.34 0.92 7.02
N PRO A 41 4.51 1.85 7.50
CA PRO A 41 4.43 2.15 8.94
C PRO A 41 3.94 0.95 9.75
N ASP A 42 4.58 0.68 10.88
CA ASP A 42 4.22 -0.41 11.80
C ASP A 42 2.77 -0.31 12.32
N THR A 43 2.19 0.90 12.29
CA THR A 43 0.81 1.17 12.69
C THR A 43 -0.22 0.58 11.72
N ILE A 44 0.18 0.21 10.49
CA ILE A 44 -0.71 -0.36 9.48
C ILE A 44 -0.65 -1.89 9.52
N GLY A 45 -1.24 -2.45 10.58
CA GLY A 45 -1.21 -3.88 10.88
C GLY A 45 -1.78 -4.79 9.78
N ASP A 46 -2.74 -4.30 8.98
CA ASP A 46 -3.30 -5.04 7.84
C ASP A 46 -2.25 -5.36 6.75
N ILE A 47 -1.18 -4.56 6.64
CA ILE A 47 -0.09 -4.78 5.67
C ILE A 47 1.09 -5.46 6.38
N HIS A 48 1.56 -4.86 7.48
CA HIS A 48 2.74 -5.35 8.20
C HIS A 48 2.50 -6.72 8.84
N GLY A 49 1.28 -6.98 9.32
CA GLY A 49 0.89 -8.23 9.95
C GLY A 49 0.31 -9.28 9.00
N PHE A 50 0.33 -9.06 7.68
CA PHE A 50 -0.23 -10.03 6.74
C PHE A 50 0.68 -11.27 6.61
N ASP A 51 0.21 -12.40 7.16
CA ASP A 51 0.95 -13.67 7.21
C ASP A 51 0.83 -14.53 5.95
N GLY A 52 0.11 -14.04 4.93
CA GLY A 52 -0.16 -14.79 3.71
C GLY A 52 0.99 -14.79 2.70
N PHE A 53 1.96 -13.88 2.83
CA PHE A 53 3.05 -13.77 1.85
C PHE A 53 3.95 -15.02 1.84
N ALA A 54 4.41 -15.42 0.66
CA ALA A 54 5.44 -16.47 0.55
C ALA A 54 6.82 -15.97 1.00
N SER A 55 7.10 -14.69 0.79
CA SER A 55 8.33 -14.02 1.21
C SER A 55 8.09 -12.52 1.32
N VAL A 56 8.77 -11.85 2.26
CA VAL A 56 8.73 -10.40 2.43
C VAL A 56 10.14 -9.84 2.36
N ALA A 57 10.37 -8.85 1.49
CA ALA A 57 11.57 -8.04 1.44
C ALA A 57 11.27 -6.63 1.96
N LEU A 58 12.16 -6.06 2.77
CA LEU A 58 12.02 -4.68 3.29
C LEU A 58 12.85 -3.65 2.52
N ALA A 59 13.58 -4.12 1.50
CA ALA A 59 14.38 -3.29 0.60
C ALA A 59 14.38 -3.88 -0.81
N LEU A 60 14.58 -3.04 -1.82
CA LEU A 60 14.70 -3.48 -3.21
C LEU A 60 16.12 -4.05 -3.46
N PRO A 61 16.27 -5.18 -4.17
CA PRO A 61 17.57 -5.79 -4.45
C PRO A 61 18.45 -4.83 -5.26
N GLU A 62 19.78 -4.80 -5.03
CA GLU A 62 20.69 -3.89 -5.74
C GLU A 62 20.53 -4.00 -7.27
N THR A 63 20.57 -5.22 -7.80
CA THR A 63 20.24 -5.52 -9.19
C THR A 63 18.75 -5.87 -9.33
N PRO A 64 17.98 -5.12 -10.13
CA PRO A 64 16.57 -5.42 -10.34
C PRO A 64 16.37 -6.80 -10.96
N ARG A 65 15.48 -7.60 -10.37
CA ARG A 65 15.00 -8.86 -10.92
C ARG A 65 13.48 -8.93 -10.73
N ARG A 66 12.76 -9.35 -11.77
CA ARG A 66 11.29 -9.55 -11.74
C ARG A 66 10.90 -10.67 -10.77
N ALA A 67 10.81 -10.33 -9.49
CA ALA A 67 10.67 -11.29 -8.39
C ALA A 67 9.41 -11.06 -7.56
N PHE A 68 8.82 -9.86 -7.59
CA PHE A 68 7.71 -9.52 -6.72
C PHE A 68 6.36 -9.55 -7.43
N ASP A 69 5.40 -10.23 -6.80
CA ASP A 69 3.98 -10.17 -7.14
C ASP A 69 3.32 -8.91 -6.58
N TYR A 70 3.87 -8.39 -5.47
CA TYR A 70 3.36 -7.26 -4.73
C TYR A 70 4.48 -6.35 -4.26
N VAL A 71 4.41 -5.06 -4.57
CA VAL A 71 5.31 -4.04 -4.00
C VAL A 71 4.44 -2.96 -3.39
N HIS A 72 4.70 -2.55 -2.15
CA HIS A 72 4.05 -1.39 -1.54
C HIS A 72 5.10 -0.46 -0.98
N LEU A 73 5.20 0.73 -1.57
CA LEU A 73 6.09 1.79 -1.15
C LEU A 73 5.30 2.92 -0.50
N PHE A 74 5.73 3.34 0.68
CA PHE A 74 5.28 4.56 1.33
C PHE A 74 6.34 5.64 1.14
N SER A 75 5.93 6.81 0.65
CA SER A 75 6.84 7.94 0.47
C SER A 75 6.14 9.27 0.73
N THR A 76 6.90 10.21 1.29
CA THR A 76 6.52 11.63 1.45
C THR A 76 7.31 12.54 0.50
N GLU A 77 8.28 11.98 -0.23
CA GLU A 77 9.26 12.73 -1.02
C GLU A 77 9.26 12.29 -2.49
N ARG A 78 9.12 13.27 -3.37
CA ARG A 78 9.19 13.15 -4.82
C ARG A 78 10.56 12.63 -5.25
N ALA A 79 11.64 13.22 -4.72
CA ALA A 79 13.00 12.85 -5.07
C ALA A 79 13.30 11.37 -4.74
N ALA A 80 12.80 10.88 -3.60
CA ALA A 80 12.94 9.47 -3.23
C ALA A 80 12.21 8.54 -4.21
N LEU A 81 11.03 8.94 -4.70
CA LEU A 81 10.29 8.20 -5.72
C LEU A 81 10.99 8.20 -7.07
N GLU A 82 11.49 9.34 -7.52
CA GLU A 82 12.24 9.47 -8.78
C GLU A 82 13.47 8.55 -8.79
N ALA A 83 14.19 8.48 -7.66
CA ALA A 83 15.37 7.64 -7.51
C ALA A 83 15.10 6.13 -7.66
N VAL A 84 13.88 5.67 -7.35
CA VAL A 84 13.52 4.23 -7.38
C VAL A 84 12.53 3.87 -8.50
N ALA A 85 11.98 4.83 -9.24
CA ALA A 85 10.89 4.60 -10.21
C ALA A 85 11.20 3.49 -11.24
N VAL A 86 12.37 3.58 -11.88
CA VAL A 86 12.83 2.57 -12.86
C VAL A 86 13.04 1.21 -12.19
N LYS A 87 13.56 1.21 -10.97
CA LYS A 87 13.80 0.00 -10.18
C LYS A 87 12.49 -0.70 -9.83
N LEU A 88 11.46 0.05 -9.42
CA LEU A 88 10.13 -0.49 -9.13
C LEU A 88 9.52 -1.23 -10.32
N PHE A 89 9.64 -0.67 -11.53
CA PHE A 89 9.22 -1.37 -12.74
C PHE A 89 10.02 -2.66 -12.99
N GLY A 90 11.34 -2.63 -12.78
CA GLY A 90 12.23 -3.76 -13.04
C GLY A 90 12.09 -4.93 -12.05
N VAL A 91 11.60 -4.68 -10.84
CA VAL A 91 11.44 -5.74 -9.83
C VAL A 91 10.08 -6.45 -9.84
N LEU A 92 9.08 -5.85 -10.50
CA LEU A 92 7.74 -6.43 -10.62
C LEU A 92 7.75 -7.61 -11.60
N LYS A 93 7.06 -8.69 -11.25
CA LYS A 93 6.65 -9.70 -12.22
C LYS A 93 5.68 -9.10 -13.26
N PRO A 94 5.53 -9.69 -14.45
CA PRO A 94 4.66 -9.15 -15.50
C PRO A 94 3.20 -8.91 -15.07
N ASP A 95 2.66 -9.74 -14.18
CA ASP A 95 1.33 -9.64 -13.58
C ASP A 95 1.31 -9.05 -12.17
N GLY A 96 2.48 -8.64 -11.66
CA GLY A 96 2.64 -8.03 -10.35
C GLY A 96 1.97 -6.67 -10.24
N MET A 97 1.78 -6.23 -9.01
CA MET A 97 1.21 -4.92 -8.70
C MET A 97 2.11 -4.10 -7.79
N LEU A 98 2.10 -2.80 -8.05
CA LEU A 98 2.74 -1.78 -7.22
C LEU A 98 1.66 -0.92 -6.57
N TRP A 99 1.80 -0.70 -5.27
CA TRP A 99 1.09 0.33 -4.55
C TRP A 99 2.08 1.39 -4.11
N ILE A 100 1.75 2.66 -4.38
CA ILE A 100 2.42 3.79 -3.74
C ILE A 100 1.47 4.46 -2.79
N SER A 101 1.89 4.66 -1.56
CA SER A 101 1.18 5.39 -0.53
C SER A 101 1.86 6.68 -0.16
N TRP A 102 1.06 7.74 -0.07
CA TRP A 102 1.49 9.09 0.29
C TRP A 102 0.49 9.71 1.27
N PRO A 103 0.91 10.67 2.11
CA PRO A 103 0.00 11.31 3.03
C PRO A 103 -1.07 12.11 2.29
N LYS A 104 -2.31 12.00 2.76
CA LYS A 104 -3.43 12.83 2.31
C LYS A 104 -3.16 14.28 2.65
N LYS A 105 -3.65 15.19 1.81
CA LYS A 105 -3.63 16.63 2.11
C LYS A 105 -4.27 16.97 3.47
N SER A 106 -5.27 16.21 3.90
CA SER A 106 -5.96 16.40 5.18
C SER A 106 -5.20 15.90 6.41
N SER A 107 -4.17 15.05 6.27
CA SER A 107 -3.46 14.44 7.40
C SER A 107 -2.48 15.40 8.08
N ARG A 108 -2.18 16.54 7.45
CA ARG A 108 -1.19 17.55 7.90
C ARG A 108 0.25 17.01 8.03
N VAL A 109 0.51 15.80 7.53
CA VAL A 109 1.87 15.28 7.38
C VAL A 109 2.50 15.96 6.14
N PRO A 110 3.67 16.61 6.28
CA PRO A 110 4.35 17.21 5.14
C PRO A 110 4.68 16.18 4.05
N THR A 111 4.37 16.52 2.81
CA THR A 111 4.66 15.70 1.62
C THR A 111 4.68 16.60 0.39
N ASP A 112 5.59 16.34 -0.54
CA ASP A 112 5.55 16.90 -1.89
C ASP A 112 4.97 15.91 -2.92
N VAL A 113 4.58 14.72 -2.46
CA VAL A 113 3.93 13.68 -3.28
C VAL A 113 2.42 13.90 -3.34
N THR A 114 1.89 13.90 -4.56
CA THR A 114 0.47 13.92 -4.89
C THR A 114 0.15 12.83 -5.91
N GLU A 115 -1.14 12.56 -6.15
CA GLU A 115 -1.56 11.63 -7.20
C GLU A 115 -0.97 11.99 -8.58
N ASP A 116 -0.91 13.29 -8.90
CA ASP A 116 -0.36 13.79 -10.16
C ASP A 116 1.15 13.56 -10.24
N VAL A 117 1.89 13.81 -9.15
CA VAL A 117 3.33 13.51 -9.07
C VAL A 117 3.60 12.03 -9.28
N LEU A 118 2.78 11.14 -8.71
CA LEU A 118 2.91 9.70 -8.92
C LEU A 118 2.73 9.32 -10.39
N ARG A 119 1.73 9.89 -11.06
CA ARG A 119 1.49 9.64 -12.49
C ARG A 119 2.61 10.18 -13.36
N GLU A 120 3.08 11.39 -13.07
CA GLU A 120 4.22 12.03 -13.76
C GLU A 120 5.45 11.13 -13.74
N ILE A 121 5.77 10.55 -12.58
CA ILE A 121 6.96 9.72 -12.38
C ILE A 121 6.78 8.30 -12.93
N LEU A 122 5.64 7.65 -12.66
CA LEU A 122 5.50 6.21 -12.89
C LEU A 122 4.93 5.85 -14.26
N LEU A 123 4.05 6.65 -14.85
CA LEU A 123 3.48 6.32 -16.17
C LEU A 123 4.54 6.21 -17.30
N PRO A 124 5.61 7.03 -17.32
CA PRO A 124 6.69 6.90 -18.30
C PRO A 124 7.50 5.60 -18.17
N THR A 125 7.48 4.94 -17.01
CA THR A 125 8.27 3.71 -16.78
C THR A 125 7.67 2.47 -17.45
N GLY A 126 6.47 2.57 -18.03
CA GLY A 126 5.72 1.41 -18.55
C GLY A 126 4.65 0.88 -17.57
N LEU A 127 4.44 1.57 -16.45
CA LEU A 127 3.31 1.33 -15.56
C LEU A 127 2.06 2.08 -16.03
N VAL A 128 0.90 1.63 -15.57
CA VAL A 128 -0.40 2.30 -15.71
C VAL A 128 -1.12 2.26 -14.37
N ASP A 129 -1.77 3.36 -13.99
CA ASP A 129 -2.58 3.41 -12.78
C ASP A 129 -3.91 2.68 -12.95
N VAL A 130 -4.45 2.17 -11.85
CA VAL A 130 -5.65 1.32 -11.85
C VAL A 130 -6.72 1.88 -10.94
N LYS A 131 -6.38 2.12 -9.67
CA LYS A 131 -7.34 2.59 -8.67
C LYS A 131 -6.63 3.26 -7.51
N VAL A 132 -7.30 4.25 -6.94
CA VAL A 132 -6.94 4.89 -5.68
C VAL A 132 -7.80 4.34 -4.54
N CYS A 133 -7.26 4.27 -3.32
CA CYS A 133 -8.04 4.04 -2.11
C CYS A 133 -7.40 4.70 -0.89
N ALA A 134 -8.18 4.93 0.16
CA ALA A 134 -7.64 5.26 1.47
C ALA A 134 -7.05 3.99 2.11
N VAL A 135 -5.80 4.07 2.57
CA VAL A 135 -5.15 3.01 3.33
C VAL A 135 -5.61 3.10 4.79
N ASP A 136 -5.40 4.26 5.40
CA ASP A 136 -5.89 4.58 6.74
C ASP A 136 -6.34 6.06 6.75
N GLU A 137 -6.33 6.71 7.92
CA GLU A 137 -6.66 8.13 8.05
C GLU A 137 -5.58 9.07 7.46
N ILE A 138 -4.32 8.65 7.46
CA ILE A 138 -3.15 9.45 7.03
C ILE A 138 -2.85 9.23 5.56
N TRP A 139 -2.89 7.98 5.08
CA TRP A 139 -2.32 7.56 3.81
C TRP A 139 -3.39 7.29 2.75
N SER A 140 -3.19 7.85 1.57
CA SER A 140 -3.80 7.36 0.34
C SER A 140 -2.91 6.28 -0.27
N GLY A 141 -3.46 5.47 -1.18
CA GLY A 141 -2.72 4.51 -1.98
C GLY A 141 -3.22 4.51 -3.41
N LEU A 142 -2.29 4.45 -4.37
CA LEU A 142 -2.58 4.30 -5.80
C LEU A 142 -1.94 3.01 -6.30
N LYS A 143 -2.78 2.17 -6.92
CA LYS A 143 -2.35 0.93 -7.55
C LYS A 143 -1.88 1.19 -8.96
N PHE A 144 -0.72 0.62 -9.29
CA PHE A 144 -0.13 0.53 -10.62
C PHE A 144 0.08 -0.93 -11.01
N VAL A 145 0.05 -1.18 -12.32
CA VAL A 145 0.44 -2.45 -12.92
C VAL A 145 1.25 -2.18 -14.18
N ILE A 146 2.01 -3.17 -14.64
CA ILE A 146 2.69 -3.08 -15.94
C ILE A 146 1.64 -3.05 -17.05
N ARG A 147 1.83 -2.12 -18.01
CA ARG A 147 1.00 -2.03 -19.23
C ARG A 147 0.92 -3.37 -19.94
N LYS A 148 -0.27 -3.76 -20.38
CA LYS A 148 -0.53 -5.12 -20.90
C LYS A 148 0.36 -5.44 -22.10
N GLU A 149 0.56 -4.47 -22.99
CA GLU A 149 1.38 -4.58 -24.20
C GLU A 149 2.86 -4.85 -23.90
N LEU A 150 3.36 -4.48 -22.72
CA LEU A 150 4.76 -4.73 -22.34
C LEU A 150 4.96 -6.14 -21.79
N ARG A 151 3.94 -6.76 -21.19
CA ARG A 151 4.09 -8.00 -20.39
C ARG A 151 4.62 -9.20 -21.17
N GLY A 152 4.30 -9.31 -22.45
CA GLY A 152 4.76 -10.42 -23.29
C GLY A 152 6.24 -10.35 -23.67
N ALA A 153 6.88 -9.19 -23.48
CA ALA A 153 8.28 -8.94 -23.78
C ALA A 153 9.19 -8.94 -22.54
N LEU A 154 8.65 -9.29 -21.36
CA LEU A 154 9.29 -9.17 -20.05
C LEU A 154 9.70 -10.49 -19.42
#